data_AF-A0AAV0AJY2-F1
#
_entry.id   AF-A0AAV0AJY2-F1
#
_cell.length_a   1.000
_cell.length_b   1.000
_cell.length_c   1.000
_cell.angle_alpha   90.00
_cell.angle_beta   90.00
_cell.angle_gamma   90.00
#
_symmetry.space_group_name_H-M   'P 1'
#
loop_
_entity.id
_entity.type
_entity.pdbx_description
1 polymer ?
#
loop_
_entity_poly.entity_id
_entity_poly.type
_entity_poly.pdbx_seq_one_letter_code
_entity_poly.pdbx_strand_id
1 'polypeptide(L)'
;MEKLLAKDASKPESLKANVSKLSNTQQTRESLQSKYIDVTLKDPNEKDLNSSVVKPGSFDGLFISNGPGDPKLAEDTIQRIRQATEMKEFPIFGICLGHQLLALAVGTKTLKLKYGNRGQNIPCNDLQSGRCYITSQNHGYAVDTQSLPEGWKELFVNANDQSNEGIYSTQHPYFSVHFHPESAPGPQDTKFLFDIFLQSLKKPKSFSKESVVLGSGGLSIGQAGEFDYSGSQAIKALKQEGVYTILINPNIATIQTSKGLANKVYFLPVTPEFVRKTALSVGIAMAKKFEELGVQVLGTPISTIVMTEDRELFANSMAEIGKKCAMSASATSVNESIDAANKIGYPVILRAAYALGGLGSGFANNEEELVDLCGKAFAISSQVLIEQSMKGWKEVEYEVVCDCCNNCIIVCNMENFDPLGIHTGDSIVVAPSQTLSDEDYHMLRTTAINVIRHLGVVSLSPSYTKSSALASKAIHYPLAFIATKLGLGIRLNKISNFVTKVTSACFEPSLDYCVVKMPRWDLKKFQQVSSKLGSSMKSVGEVMAIGRNFEEAIQKAIR
;
A
#
# COMPACT_ATOMS: atom_id res chain seq x y z
N MET A 1 12.78 -30.93 9.38
CA MET A 1 11.88 -29.81 8.99
C MET A 1 10.53 -30.34 8.49
N GLU A 2 10.56 -31.40 7.67
CA GLU A 2 9.37 -32.03 7.07
C GLU A 2 8.32 -32.63 8.02
N LYS A 3 8.70 -33.10 9.21
CA LYS A 3 7.71 -33.73 10.11
C LYS A 3 6.79 -32.74 10.84
N LEU A 4 6.91 -31.43 10.63
CA LEU A 4 6.38 -30.43 11.55
C LEU A 4 5.06 -29.72 11.14
N LEU A 5 4.59 -29.74 9.88
CA LEU A 5 3.87 -28.52 9.41
C LEU A 5 2.49 -28.67 8.67
N ALA A 6 1.91 -29.84 8.36
CA ALA A 6 0.86 -29.93 7.29
C ALA A 6 -0.62 -29.72 7.71
N LYS A 7 -1.42 -28.86 7.00
CA LYS A 7 -2.85 -29.08 6.55
C LYS A 7 -3.59 -27.92 5.78
N ASP A 8 -4.55 -28.36 4.93
CA ASP A 8 -5.38 -27.81 3.81
C ASP A 8 -6.24 -26.50 3.89
N ALA A 9 -6.57 -25.95 2.70
CA ALA A 9 -7.66 -24.96 2.44
C ALA A 9 -8.27 -25.04 1.00
N SER A 10 -9.55 -24.61 0.82
CA SER A 10 -10.22 -24.44 -0.50
C SER A 10 -11.21 -23.24 -0.55
N LYS A 11 -11.54 -22.74 -1.77
CA LYS A 11 -12.19 -21.45 -2.12
C LYS A 11 -13.68 -21.55 -2.61
N PRO A 12 -14.50 -20.45 -2.58
CA PRO A 12 -15.90 -20.42 -3.06
C PRO A 12 -16.26 -19.38 -4.17
N GLU A 13 -17.50 -19.46 -4.71
CA GLU A 13 -18.11 -18.70 -5.83
C GLU A 13 -19.19 -17.62 -5.43
N SER A 14 -19.65 -16.79 -6.40
CA SER A 14 -20.34 -15.46 -6.29
C SER A 14 -21.89 -15.38 -6.46
N LEU A 15 -22.56 -14.30 -5.98
CA LEU A 15 -24.03 -13.99 -6.11
C LEU A 15 -24.41 -12.46 -5.95
N LYS A 16 -25.61 -12.02 -6.43
CA LYS A 16 -26.18 -10.62 -6.58
C LYS A 16 -27.18 -10.17 -5.46
N ALA A 17 -27.43 -8.86 -5.20
CA ALA A 17 -28.35 -8.28 -4.14
C ALA A 17 -28.97 -6.87 -4.47
N ASN A 18 -30.05 -6.40 -3.77
CA ASN A 18 -30.75 -5.10 -3.98
C ASN A 18 -30.76 -4.13 -2.75
N VAL A 19 -30.52 -2.81 -2.92
CA VAL A 19 -30.29 -1.83 -1.81
C VAL A 19 -31.13 -0.55 -1.95
N SER A 20 -31.72 -0.03 -0.85
CA SER A 20 -32.45 1.26 -0.85
C SER A 20 -31.61 2.43 -0.32
N LYS A 21 -31.72 3.62 -0.94
CA LYS A 21 -30.90 4.83 -0.65
C LYS A 21 -31.76 6.05 -0.30
N LEU A 22 -31.36 6.78 0.75
CA LEU A 22 -31.83 8.13 1.06
C LEU A 22 -30.71 9.15 0.73
N SER A 23 -30.98 10.09 -0.21
CA SER A 23 -30.19 11.29 -0.59
C SER A 23 -29.23 11.29 -1.83
N ASN A 24 -28.78 12.51 -2.21
CA ASN A 24 -28.63 13.11 -3.55
C ASN A 24 -27.26 13.01 -4.25
N THR A 25 -26.27 12.27 -3.75
CA THR A 25 -24.93 12.22 -4.38
C THR A 25 -24.83 11.15 -5.49
N GLN A 26 -24.49 11.57 -6.72
CA GLN A 26 -24.40 10.71 -7.91
C GLN A 26 -23.31 9.62 -7.79
N GLN A 27 -22.15 9.91 -7.21
CA GLN A 27 -21.03 8.96 -7.09
C GLN A 27 -21.28 7.80 -6.12
N THR A 28 -21.99 8.05 -5.02
CA THR A 28 -22.40 6.97 -4.11
C THR A 28 -23.36 6.00 -4.81
N ARG A 29 -24.20 6.52 -5.70
CA ARG A 29 -25.07 5.70 -6.55
C ARG A 29 -24.24 4.89 -7.55
N GLU A 30 -23.29 5.51 -8.24
CA GLU A 30 -22.40 4.82 -9.20
C GLU A 30 -21.59 3.68 -8.52
N SER A 31 -21.06 3.93 -7.31
CA SER A 31 -20.30 2.92 -6.57
C SER A 31 -21.13 1.69 -6.16
N LEU A 32 -22.42 1.87 -5.86
CA LEU A 32 -23.35 0.77 -5.54
C LEU A 32 -23.89 0.09 -6.81
N GLN A 33 -24.29 0.86 -7.83
CA GLN A 33 -24.84 0.33 -9.09
C GLN A 33 -23.80 -0.45 -9.91
N SER A 34 -22.52 -0.05 -9.87
CA SER A 34 -21.42 -0.77 -10.53
C SER A 34 -21.25 -2.22 -10.05
N LYS A 35 -21.88 -2.59 -8.92
CA LYS A 35 -21.79 -3.90 -8.29
C LYS A 35 -23.04 -4.76 -8.47
N TYR A 36 -23.85 -4.49 -9.50
CA TYR A 36 -25.08 -5.23 -9.86
C TYR A 36 -26.20 -5.18 -8.81
N ILE A 37 -26.46 -3.97 -8.31
CA ILE A 37 -27.45 -3.70 -7.26
C ILE A 37 -28.46 -2.67 -7.78
N ASP A 38 -29.76 -2.97 -7.74
CA ASP A 38 -30.77 -1.93 -7.95
C ASP A 38 -30.80 -0.99 -6.76
N VAL A 39 -30.65 0.30 -7.03
CA VAL A 39 -30.66 1.39 -6.05
C VAL A 39 -31.93 2.22 -6.24
N THR A 40 -32.90 2.08 -5.33
CA THR A 40 -34.10 2.95 -5.31
C THR A 40 -33.81 4.21 -4.50
N LEU A 41 -33.99 5.39 -5.13
CA LEU A 41 -33.89 6.70 -4.49
C LEU A 41 -35.23 7.08 -3.86
N LYS A 42 -35.20 7.55 -2.61
CA LYS A 42 -36.34 8.24 -1.98
C LYS A 42 -35.94 9.66 -1.58
N ASP A 43 -36.78 10.65 -1.87
CA ASP A 43 -36.57 12.04 -1.47
C ASP A 43 -36.77 12.18 0.05
N PRO A 44 -35.82 12.76 0.81
CA PRO A 44 -36.02 13.02 2.24
C PRO A 44 -37.27 13.88 2.55
N ASN A 45 -37.71 14.75 1.63
CA ASN A 45 -38.87 15.62 1.75
C ASN A 45 -40.17 15.03 1.17
N GLU A 46 -40.15 13.84 0.57
CA GLU A 46 -41.37 13.18 0.12
C GLU A 46 -42.24 12.81 1.33
N LYS A 47 -43.50 13.24 1.28
CA LYS A 47 -44.55 12.87 2.25
C LYS A 47 -44.89 11.36 2.22
N ASP A 48 -44.34 10.61 1.26
CA ASP A 48 -44.60 9.18 1.04
C ASP A 48 -43.72 8.23 1.87
N LEU A 49 -42.97 8.75 2.83
CA LEU A 49 -42.55 7.98 4.01
C LEU A 49 -43.62 7.99 5.12
N ASN A 50 -44.89 8.27 4.77
CA ASN A 50 -46.03 8.21 5.69
C ASN A 50 -46.39 6.77 6.06
N SER A 51 -46.26 6.50 7.38
CA SER A 51 -47.06 5.66 8.30
C SER A 51 -47.60 4.28 7.90
N SER A 52 -47.38 3.75 6.70
CA SER A 52 -47.87 2.42 6.30
C SER A 52 -46.95 1.64 5.35
N VAL A 53 -45.75 2.16 5.02
CA VAL A 53 -44.85 1.51 4.05
C VAL A 53 -43.38 1.53 4.50
N VAL A 54 -43.08 0.81 5.58
CA VAL A 54 -41.93 -0.12 5.49
C VAL A 54 -42.54 -1.51 5.58
N LYS A 55 -42.84 -2.11 4.44
CA LYS A 55 -43.19 -3.53 4.41
C LYS A 55 -41.89 -4.32 4.60
N PRO A 56 -41.82 -5.23 5.58
CA PRO A 56 -40.81 -6.27 5.62
C PRO A 56 -40.61 -6.88 4.22
N GLY A 57 -39.36 -6.99 3.77
CA GLY A 57 -39.00 -7.57 2.47
C GLY A 57 -39.02 -6.64 1.24
N SER A 58 -39.07 -5.31 1.41
CA SER A 58 -39.03 -4.34 0.28
C SER A 58 -37.61 -3.91 -0.16
N PHE A 59 -36.57 -4.23 0.61
CA PHE A 59 -35.16 -3.99 0.28
C PHE A 59 -34.23 -4.86 1.15
N ASP A 60 -33.04 -5.23 0.65
CA ASP A 60 -32.12 -6.13 1.36
C ASP A 60 -31.14 -5.38 2.29
N GLY A 61 -31.08 -4.05 2.21
CA GLY A 61 -30.22 -3.17 3.01
C GLY A 61 -30.63 -1.70 2.92
N LEU A 62 -30.35 -0.94 3.98
CA LEU A 62 -30.62 0.50 4.06
C LEU A 62 -29.31 1.29 4.08
N PHE A 63 -29.14 2.20 3.12
CA PHE A 63 -27.98 3.09 3.05
C PHE A 63 -28.38 4.55 3.29
N ILE A 64 -27.70 5.22 4.23
CA ILE A 64 -27.96 6.62 4.63
C ILE A 64 -26.78 7.47 4.17
N SER A 65 -26.99 8.34 3.18
CA SER A 65 -25.91 9.10 2.55
C SER A 65 -25.51 10.38 3.31
N ASN A 66 -24.51 11.08 2.78
CA ASN A 66 -24.00 12.32 3.32
C ASN A 66 -24.95 13.52 3.07
N GLY A 67 -24.66 14.65 3.70
CA GLY A 67 -25.38 15.91 3.52
C GLY A 67 -24.82 17.04 4.39
N PRO A 68 -25.26 18.29 4.16
CA PRO A 68 -24.84 19.44 4.95
C PRO A 68 -25.73 19.66 6.19
N GLY A 69 -25.26 20.49 7.12
CA GLY A 69 -26.08 21.07 8.19
C GLY A 69 -25.88 20.42 9.56
N ASP A 70 -26.66 20.92 10.53
CA ASP A 70 -26.70 20.35 11.89
C ASP A 70 -27.64 19.14 11.87
N PRO A 71 -27.16 17.93 12.24
CA PRO A 71 -27.97 16.71 12.17
C PRO A 71 -29.21 16.77 13.07
N LYS A 72 -29.21 17.59 14.13
CA LYS A 72 -30.35 17.72 15.06
C LYS A 72 -31.59 18.35 14.41
N LEU A 73 -31.42 19.05 13.29
CA LEU A 73 -32.53 19.69 12.58
C LEU A 73 -33.32 18.69 11.70
N ALA A 74 -32.83 17.46 11.53
CA ALA A 74 -33.44 16.44 10.68
C ALA A 74 -34.33 15.45 11.47
N GLU A 75 -35.20 15.97 12.34
CA GLU A 75 -35.96 15.17 13.32
C GLU A 75 -36.83 14.06 12.69
N ASP A 76 -37.55 14.37 11.61
CA ASP A 76 -38.36 13.38 10.89
C ASP A 76 -37.48 12.23 10.32
N THR A 77 -36.29 12.55 9.84
CA THR A 77 -35.35 11.56 9.30
C THR A 77 -34.80 10.67 10.42
N ILE A 78 -34.49 11.27 11.57
CA ILE A 78 -34.02 10.55 12.78
C ILE A 78 -35.09 9.55 13.24
N GLN A 79 -36.36 9.96 13.29
CA GLN A 79 -37.46 9.07 13.69
C GLN A 79 -37.63 7.88 12.73
N ARG A 80 -37.50 8.13 11.42
CA ARG A 80 -37.57 7.06 10.40
C ARG A 80 -36.42 6.06 10.51
N ILE A 81 -35.20 6.54 10.73
CA ILE A 81 -34.03 5.66 10.94
C ILE A 81 -34.21 4.85 12.23
N ARG A 82 -34.80 5.43 13.28
CA ARG A 82 -35.11 4.71 14.53
C ARG A 82 -36.05 3.54 14.27
N GLN A 83 -37.16 3.79 13.57
CA GLN A 83 -38.08 2.73 13.14
C GLN A 83 -37.35 1.66 12.32
N ALA A 84 -36.43 2.06 11.44
CA ALA A 84 -35.64 1.11 10.65
C ALA A 84 -34.73 0.21 11.50
N THR A 85 -34.08 0.77 12.52
CA THR A 85 -33.25 0.00 13.46
C THR A 85 -34.06 -0.94 14.35
N GLU A 86 -35.34 -0.62 14.63
CA GLU A 86 -36.23 -1.45 15.44
C GLU A 86 -36.69 -2.72 14.71
N MET A 87 -36.72 -2.70 13.37
CA MET A 87 -37.14 -3.86 12.57
C MET A 87 -36.15 -5.03 12.61
N LYS A 88 -34.83 -4.77 12.70
CA LYS A 88 -33.79 -5.83 12.78
C LYS A 88 -33.70 -6.77 11.57
N GLU A 89 -34.28 -6.39 10.44
CA GLU A 89 -34.43 -7.28 9.27
C GLU A 89 -33.29 -7.19 8.24
N PHE A 90 -32.57 -6.08 8.16
CA PHE A 90 -31.60 -5.81 7.09
C PHE A 90 -30.39 -5.02 7.60
N PRO A 91 -29.21 -5.11 6.97
CA PRO A 91 -28.06 -4.27 7.31
C PRO A 91 -28.32 -2.77 7.08
N ILE A 92 -27.69 -1.93 7.91
CA ILE A 92 -27.77 -0.46 7.80
C ILE A 92 -26.36 0.10 7.69
N PHE A 93 -26.11 0.94 6.68
CA PHE A 93 -24.84 1.64 6.51
C PHE A 93 -25.04 3.15 6.34
N GLY A 94 -24.48 3.96 7.25
CA GLY A 94 -24.50 5.42 7.18
C GLY A 94 -23.14 6.04 6.86
N ILE A 95 -23.11 7.11 6.07
CA ILE A 95 -21.88 7.90 5.77
C ILE A 95 -22.05 9.37 6.13
N CYS A 96 -21.03 10.00 6.73
CA CYS A 96 -21.00 11.42 7.10
C CYS A 96 -22.25 11.88 7.86
N LEU A 97 -23.15 12.67 7.25
CA LEU A 97 -24.43 13.02 7.88
C LEU A 97 -25.25 11.78 8.25
N GLY A 98 -25.26 10.74 7.41
CA GLY A 98 -25.94 9.48 7.71
C GLY A 98 -25.39 8.76 8.93
N HIS A 99 -24.10 8.91 9.23
CA HIS A 99 -23.51 8.44 10.48
C HIS A 99 -24.04 9.21 11.69
N GLN A 100 -24.12 10.54 11.60
CA GLN A 100 -24.66 11.38 12.66
C GLN A 100 -26.16 11.11 12.90
N LEU A 101 -26.94 10.94 11.82
CA LEU A 101 -28.36 10.63 11.89
C LEU A 101 -28.62 9.24 12.49
N LEU A 102 -27.84 8.23 12.10
CA LEU A 102 -27.93 6.90 12.71
C LEU A 102 -27.62 6.95 14.21
N ALA A 103 -26.57 7.70 14.61
CA ALA A 103 -26.23 7.86 16.02
C ALA A 103 -27.36 8.54 16.82
N LEU A 104 -27.96 9.61 16.30
CA LEU A 104 -29.12 10.27 16.93
C LEU A 104 -30.35 9.36 16.98
N ALA A 105 -30.59 8.55 15.95
CA ALA A 105 -31.73 7.63 15.88
C ALA A 105 -31.68 6.59 17.00
N VAL A 106 -30.48 6.09 17.33
CA VAL A 106 -30.26 5.11 18.40
C VAL A 106 -30.10 5.73 19.79
N GLY A 107 -30.25 7.05 19.91
CA GLY A 107 -30.28 7.76 21.21
C GLY A 107 -28.95 8.41 21.64
N THR A 108 -27.97 8.49 20.75
CA THR A 108 -26.68 9.16 21.00
C THR A 108 -26.83 10.68 20.82
N LYS A 109 -25.85 11.46 21.29
CA LYS A 109 -25.75 12.92 21.09
C LYS A 109 -24.73 13.28 20.01
N THR A 110 -24.84 14.50 19.47
CA THR A 110 -23.84 15.11 18.59
C THR A 110 -23.36 16.46 19.15
N LEU A 111 -22.11 16.79 18.87
CA LEU A 111 -21.41 18.00 19.30
C LEU A 111 -20.79 18.73 18.11
N LYS A 112 -20.62 20.06 18.23
CA LYS A 112 -19.95 20.88 17.21
C LYS A 112 -18.45 20.90 17.48
N LEU A 113 -17.65 20.57 16.46
CA LEU A 113 -16.20 20.58 16.58
C LEU A 113 -15.65 22.01 16.60
N LYS A 114 -14.59 22.24 17.37
CA LYS A 114 -13.85 23.51 17.34
C LYS A 114 -13.16 23.71 15.99
N TYR A 115 -12.56 22.66 15.46
CA TYR A 115 -11.98 22.59 14.12
C TYR A 115 -12.67 21.44 13.38
N GLY A 116 -13.40 21.77 12.31
CA GLY A 116 -14.02 20.74 11.47
C GLY A 116 -12.95 19.94 10.74
N ASN A 117 -13.20 18.65 10.55
CA ASN A 117 -12.33 17.77 9.79
C ASN A 117 -12.63 17.96 8.29
N ARG A 118 -11.71 18.65 7.60
CA ARG A 118 -11.82 19.01 6.19
C ARG A 118 -10.50 18.74 5.47
N GLY A 119 -10.45 17.71 4.66
CA GLY A 119 -9.23 17.31 3.96
C GLY A 119 -9.32 15.93 3.34
N GLN A 120 -8.33 15.59 2.53
CA GLN A 120 -8.22 14.30 1.84
C GLN A 120 -7.16 13.39 2.47
N ASN A 121 -6.48 13.86 3.51
CA ASN A 121 -5.36 13.19 4.17
C ASN A 121 -5.66 12.88 5.65
N ILE A 122 -6.93 12.70 6.02
CA ILE A 122 -7.32 12.56 7.43
C ILE A 122 -7.27 11.08 7.82
N PRO A 123 -6.40 10.70 8.78
CA PRO A 123 -6.23 9.31 9.18
C PRO A 123 -7.31 8.86 10.17
N CYS A 124 -7.97 7.75 9.86
CA CYS A 124 -8.97 7.12 10.71
C CYS A 124 -8.52 5.71 11.12
N ASN A 125 -8.42 5.46 12.41
CA ASN A 125 -8.13 4.14 12.97
C ASN A 125 -9.41 3.32 13.06
N ASP A 126 -9.46 2.18 12.38
CA ASP A 126 -10.42 1.10 12.63
C ASP A 126 -10.09 0.45 13.97
N LEU A 127 -11.01 0.51 14.94
CA LEU A 127 -10.82 -0.05 16.26
C LEU A 127 -10.98 -1.58 16.31
N GLN A 128 -11.63 -2.20 15.31
CA GLN A 128 -11.76 -3.65 15.23
C GLN A 128 -10.51 -4.29 14.65
N SER A 129 -10.09 -3.85 13.45
CA SER A 129 -8.91 -4.43 12.79
C SER A 129 -7.60 -3.82 13.30
N GLY A 130 -7.67 -2.62 13.88
CA GLY A 130 -6.51 -1.81 14.23
C GLY A 130 -5.79 -1.20 13.02
N ARG A 131 -6.39 -1.29 11.82
CA ARG A 131 -5.93 -0.62 10.60
C ARG A 131 -6.17 0.88 10.68
N CYS A 132 -5.41 1.64 9.91
CA CYS A 132 -5.63 3.06 9.72
C CYS A 132 -5.76 3.35 8.23
N TYR A 133 -6.78 4.13 7.90
CA TYR A 133 -7.13 4.49 6.55
C TYR A 133 -7.03 5.99 6.38
N ILE A 134 -6.54 6.42 5.23
CA ILE A 134 -6.57 7.83 4.85
C ILE A 134 -7.92 8.10 4.24
N THR A 135 -8.58 9.16 4.70
CA THR A 135 -9.98 9.41 4.38
C THR A 135 -10.19 10.84 3.91
N SER A 136 -11.18 10.99 3.02
CA SER A 136 -11.74 12.27 2.64
C SER A 136 -12.85 12.65 3.62
N GLN A 137 -12.76 13.83 4.23
CA GLN A 137 -13.74 14.33 5.18
C GLN A 137 -14.11 15.78 4.90
N ASN A 138 -15.37 16.11 5.18
CA ASN A 138 -15.87 17.47 5.12
C ASN A 138 -17.03 17.68 6.10
N HIS A 139 -16.75 17.68 7.40
CA HIS A 139 -17.76 17.83 8.44
C HIS A 139 -17.32 18.78 9.56
N GLY A 140 -18.30 19.28 10.32
CA GLY A 140 -18.09 20.21 11.44
C GLY A 140 -18.76 19.78 12.74
N TYR A 141 -19.40 18.61 12.75
CA TYR A 141 -20.10 18.02 13.88
C TYR A 141 -19.59 16.60 14.07
N ALA A 142 -19.50 16.12 15.30
CA ALA A 142 -19.07 14.77 15.63
C ALA A 142 -20.10 14.08 16.55
N VAL A 143 -20.09 12.75 16.55
CA VAL A 143 -20.88 11.95 17.50
C VAL A 143 -20.18 11.93 18.86
N ASP A 144 -20.96 12.11 19.93
CA ASP A 144 -20.48 12.03 21.32
C ASP A 144 -20.50 10.58 21.80
N THR A 145 -19.33 9.94 21.82
CA THR A 145 -19.23 8.49 22.11
C THR A 145 -19.48 8.15 23.56
N GLN A 146 -19.39 9.13 24.48
CA GLN A 146 -19.77 8.93 25.89
C GLN A 146 -21.28 8.72 26.05
N SER A 147 -22.06 9.13 25.06
CA SER A 147 -23.52 8.99 25.05
C SER A 147 -24.01 7.77 24.26
N LEU A 148 -23.11 6.88 23.82
CA LEU A 148 -23.50 5.68 23.10
C LEU A 148 -24.34 4.75 23.99
N PRO A 149 -25.49 4.26 23.49
CA PRO A 149 -26.31 3.30 24.22
C PRO A 149 -25.63 1.93 24.30
N GLU A 150 -26.10 1.08 25.21
CA GLU A 150 -25.65 -0.31 25.30
C GLU A 150 -25.84 -1.06 23.97
N GLY A 151 -24.87 -1.89 23.60
CA GLY A 151 -24.89 -2.63 22.33
C GLY A 151 -24.37 -1.84 21.12
N TRP A 152 -23.87 -0.62 21.32
CA TRP A 152 -23.16 0.17 20.31
C TRP A 152 -21.72 0.46 20.74
N LYS A 153 -20.82 0.45 19.76
CA LYS A 153 -19.39 0.71 19.97
C LYS A 153 -18.83 1.57 18.87
N GLU A 154 -17.74 2.25 19.18
CA GLU A 154 -16.95 2.97 18.18
C GLU A 154 -16.34 1.98 17.17
N LEU A 155 -16.45 2.31 15.90
CA LEU A 155 -15.85 1.55 14.79
C LEU A 155 -14.57 2.21 14.32
N PHE A 156 -14.61 3.53 14.08
CA PHE A 156 -13.46 4.31 13.66
C PHE A 156 -13.26 5.51 14.59
N VAL A 157 -12.00 5.89 14.79
CA VAL A 157 -11.62 7.10 15.51
C VAL A 157 -10.58 7.89 14.70
N ASN A 158 -10.69 9.21 14.72
CA ASN A 158 -9.73 10.09 14.08
C ASN A 158 -8.37 9.94 14.79
N ALA A 159 -7.31 9.61 14.05
CA ALA A 159 -6.02 9.37 14.65
C ALA A 159 -5.33 10.66 15.14
N ASN A 160 -5.78 11.84 14.66
CA ASN A 160 -5.20 13.13 15.03
C ASN A 160 -5.90 13.76 16.24
N ASP A 161 -7.23 13.82 16.24
CA ASP A 161 -8.00 14.57 17.26
C ASP A 161 -8.86 13.70 18.18
N GLN A 162 -8.87 12.38 17.96
CA GLN A 162 -9.66 11.39 18.71
C GLN A 162 -11.19 11.56 18.59
N SER A 163 -11.67 12.38 17.65
CA SER A 163 -13.10 12.48 17.36
C SER A 163 -13.62 11.18 16.73
N ASN A 164 -14.91 10.91 16.94
CA ASN A 164 -15.53 9.69 16.41
C ASN A 164 -15.65 9.74 14.89
N GLU A 165 -15.22 8.67 14.24
CA GLU A 165 -15.22 8.52 12.78
C GLU A 165 -16.10 7.36 12.31
N GLY A 166 -16.81 6.71 13.24
CA GLY A 166 -17.71 5.62 12.93
C GLY A 166 -18.19 4.88 14.16
N ILE A 167 -19.35 4.24 14.04
CA ILE A 167 -19.96 3.40 15.09
C ILE A 167 -20.54 2.13 14.48
N TYR A 168 -20.66 1.08 15.27
CA TYR A 168 -21.30 -0.17 14.87
C TYR A 168 -22.13 -0.78 16.01
N SER A 169 -23.15 -1.56 15.65
CA SER A 169 -23.92 -2.36 16.61
C SER A 169 -23.21 -3.69 16.86
N THR A 170 -23.14 -4.11 18.12
CA THR A 170 -22.61 -5.44 18.48
C THR A 170 -23.62 -6.57 18.29
N GLN A 171 -24.89 -6.22 18.01
CA GLN A 171 -26.00 -7.17 17.95
C GLN A 171 -26.56 -7.33 16.53
N HIS A 172 -26.47 -6.27 15.72
CA HIS A 172 -27.07 -6.21 14.39
C HIS A 172 -26.03 -5.73 13.36
N PRO A 173 -26.19 -6.04 12.06
CA PRO A 173 -25.28 -5.63 10.99
C PRO A 173 -25.45 -4.13 10.63
N TYR A 174 -25.34 -3.28 11.65
CA TYR A 174 -25.46 -1.83 11.53
C TYR A 174 -24.10 -1.21 11.75
N PHE A 175 -23.68 -0.38 10.82
CA PHE A 175 -22.48 0.42 11.01
C PHE A 175 -22.59 1.75 10.28
N SER A 176 -21.71 2.67 10.62
CA SER A 176 -21.61 3.93 9.92
C SER A 176 -20.24 4.53 10.09
N VAL A 177 -19.86 5.41 9.15
CA VAL A 177 -18.58 6.12 9.16
C VAL A 177 -18.79 7.60 8.89
N HIS A 178 -17.96 8.44 9.50
CA HIS A 178 -18.10 9.90 9.41
C HIS A 178 -17.43 10.48 8.16
N PHE A 179 -16.42 9.80 7.64
CA PHE A 179 -15.75 10.13 6.38
C PHE A 179 -16.55 9.69 5.13
N HIS A 180 -16.00 9.95 3.95
CA HIS A 180 -16.61 9.69 2.63
C HIS A 180 -15.89 8.55 1.88
N PRO A 181 -16.31 7.27 2.05
CA PRO A 181 -15.74 6.14 1.30
C PRO A 181 -15.88 6.22 -0.22
N GLU A 182 -16.81 7.05 -0.69
CA GLU A 182 -17.00 7.38 -2.11
C GLU A 182 -15.86 8.23 -2.70
N SER A 183 -15.16 9.01 -1.85
CA SER A 183 -13.88 9.67 -2.14
C SER A 183 -13.80 10.46 -3.46
N ALA A 184 -14.55 11.56 -3.53
CA ALA A 184 -14.56 12.44 -4.69
C ALA A 184 -14.67 13.92 -4.28
N PRO A 185 -13.53 14.62 -4.12
CA PRO A 185 -12.15 14.14 -4.30
C PRO A 185 -11.62 13.35 -3.08
N GLY A 186 -10.51 12.62 -3.25
CA GLY A 186 -9.76 11.97 -2.16
C GLY A 186 -9.46 10.47 -2.34
N PRO A 187 -8.85 9.83 -1.32
CA PRO A 187 -8.33 8.47 -1.41
C PRO A 187 -9.43 7.39 -1.31
N GLN A 188 -9.49 6.47 -2.28
CA GLN A 188 -10.49 5.39 -2.32
C GLN A 188 -10.23 4.23 -1.34
N ASP A 189 -9.40 4.45 -0.31
CA ASP A 189 -8.83 3.42 0.57
C ASP A 189 -9.90 2.72 1.43
N THR A 190 -11.07 3.35 1.61
CA THR A 190 -12.19 2.85 2.42
C THR A 190 -13.38 2.35 1.60
N LYS A 191 -13.26 2.25 0.26
CA LYS A 191 -14.33 1.73 -0.62
C LYS A 191 -14.75 0.29 -0.28
N PHE A 192 -13.89 -0.48 0.38
CA PHE A 192 -14.20 -1.82 0.89
C PHE A 192 -15.33 -1.82 1.94
N LEU A 193 -15.67 -0.68 2.56
CA LEU A 193 -16.81 -0.60 3.46
C LEU A 193 -18.13 -0.87 2.73
N PHE A 194 -18.21 -0.50 1.44
CA PHE A 194 -19.32 -0.95 0.61
C PHE A 194 -19.31 -2.48 0.45
N ASP A 195 -18.13 -3.10 0.29
CA ASP A 195 -18.03 -4.56 0.27
C ASP A 195 -18.40 -5.20 1.61
N ILE A 196 -18.04 -4.61 2.75
CA ILE A 196 -18.46 -5.09 4.08
C ILE A 196 -19.97 -4.99 4.24
N PHE A 197 -20.58 -3.89 3.81
CA PHE A 197 -22.04 -3.76 3.80
C PHE A 197 -22.68 -4.88 2.98
N LEU A 198 -22.15 -5.18 1.79
CA LEU A 198 -22.63 -6.28 0.96
C LEU A 198 -22.29 -7.67 1.51
N GLN A 199 -21.15 -7.82 2.17
CA GLN A 199 -20.73 -9.06 2.79
C GLN A 199 -21.46 -9.32 4.09
N SER A 200 -21.97 -8.30 4.80
CA SER A 200 -22.83 -8.46 5.99
C SER A 200 -24.15 -9.17 5.66
N LEU A 201 -24.44 -9.34 4.37
CA LEU A 201 -25.43 -10.26 3.84
C LEU A 201 -24.98 -11.75 3.92
N LYS A 202 -23.76 -12.06 4.41
CA LYS A 202 -23.13 -13.41 4.51
C LYS A 202 -22.20 -13.51 5.77
N LYS A 203 -21.92 -14.72 6.29
CA LYS A 203 -21.11 -14.94 7.55
C LYS A 203 -19.69 -15.52 7.29
N PRO A 204 -18.63 -15.10 8.01
CA PRO A 204 -17.28 -15.74 7.93
C PRO A 204 -16.72 -16.39 9.24
N LYS A 205 -15.58 -17.12 9.13
CA LYS A 205 -14.86 -17.96 10.14
C LYS A 205 -13.33 -17.63 10.25
N SER A 206 -12.62 -18.14 11.29
CA SER A 206 -11.20 -17.86 11.71
C SER A 206 -10.29 -19.11 11.97
N PHE A 207 -8.94 -18.94 12.16
CA PHE A 207 -7.89 -19.99 12.44
C PHE A 207 -6.71 -19.58 13.42
N SER A 208 -5.80 -20.51 13.82
CA SER A 208 -4.81 -20.51 14.96
C SER A 208 -3.27 -20.60 14.62
N LYS A 209 -2.32 -20.60 15.63
CA LYS A 209 -0.89 -20.12 15.57
C LYS A 209 0.26 -21.05 16.14
N GLU A 210 1.34 -21.31 15.36
CA GLU A 210 2.74 -21.72 15.77
C GLU A 210 3.81 -21.20 14.76
N SER A 211 5.12 -21.04 15.11
CA SER A 211 6.14 -20.46 14.18
C SER A 211 7.61 -20.96 14.32
N VAL A 212 8.38 -20.93 13.21
CA VAL A 212 9.82 -21.29 13.12
C VAL A 212 10.64 -20.10 12.58
N VAL A 213 11.83 -19.85 13.16
CA VAL A 213 12.77 -18.76 12.81
C VAL A 213 14.12 -19.33 12.35
N LEU A 214 14.60 -18.90 11.19
CA LEU A 214 15.92 -19.26 10.66
C LEU A 214 16.95 -18.15 10.97
N GLY A 215 18.09 -18.53 11.54
CA GLY A 215 19.20 -17.64 11.84
C GLY A 215 20.11 -17.37 10.64
N SER A 216 21.11 -16.52 10.85
CA SER A 216 22.03 -16.00 9.82
C SER A 216 23.05 -17.03 9.30
N GLY A 217 23.36 -18.07 10.06
CA GLY A 217 24.48 -18.97 9.75
C GLY A 217 25.82 -18.44 10.28
N GLY A 218 26.95 -18.92 9.73
CA GLY A 218 28.29 -18.42 10.07
C GLY A 218 28.58 -17.04 9.46
N LEU A 219 29.34 -16.20 10.17
CA LEU A 219 29.72 -14.85 9.71
C LEU A 219 30.53 -14.92 8.41
N SER A 220 30.17 -14.10 7.42
CA SER A 220 30.83 -14.00 6.10
C SER A 220 31.07 -12.53 5.73
N ILE A 221 32.04 -12.21 4.86
CA ILE A 221 32.27 -10.84 4.40
C ILE A 221 31.03 -10.33 3.64
N GLY A 222 30.47 -9.19 4.05
CA GLY A 222 29.18 -8.67 3.56
C GLY A 222 27.95 -9.20 4.31
N GLN A 223 28.14 -10.08 5.31
CA GLN A 223 27.13 -10.54 6.25
C GLN A 223 27.64 -10.45 7.69
N ALA A 224 27.51 -9.27 8.29
CA ALA A 224 27.91 -9.00 9.68
C ALA A 224 26.78 -9.32 10.69
N GLY A 225 27.01 -9.03 11.98
CA GLY A 225 26.09 -9.31 13.10
C GLY A 225 24.72 -8.60 13.08
N GLU A 226 24.40 -7.90 11.99
CA GLU A 226 23.15 -7.18 11.74
C GLU A 226 21.93 -8.13 11.67
N PHE A 227 22.15 -9.34 11.14
CA PHE A 227 21.12 -10.38 11.02
C PHE A 227 20.84 -11.10 12.34
N ASP A 228 21.87 -11.25 13.18
CA ASP A 228 21.76 -11.82 14.53
C ASP A 228 20.93 -10.92 15.46
N TYR A 229 21.10 -9.60 15.31
CA TYR A 229 20.26 -8.62 15.98
C TYR A 229 18.80 -8.69 15.50
N SER A 230 18.58 -8.70 14.18
CA SER A 230 17.23 -8.72 13.57
C SER A 230 16.45 -9.98 13.94
N GLY A 231 17.09 -11.15 13.86
CA GLY A 231 16.49 -12.41 14.25
C GLY A 231 16.20 -12.52 15.76
N SER A 232 16.97 -11.82 16.61
CA SER A 232 16.70 -11.73 18.05
C SER A 232 15.48 -10.87 18.38
N GLN A 233 15.21 -9.82 17.59
CA GLN A 233 14.00 -9.00 17.74
C GLN A 233 12.74 -9.74 17.27
N ALA A 234 12.83 -10.50 16.17
CA ALA A 234 11.74 -11.33 15.68
C ALA A 234 11.27 -12.34 16.73
N ILE A 235 12.20 -13.03 17.41
CA ILE A 235 11.88 -13.98 18.48
C ILE A 235 11.20 -13.29 19.67
N LYS A 236 11.65 -12.08 20.05
CA LYS A 236 11.02 -11.30 21.13
C LYS A 236 9.58 -10.91 20.79
N ALA A 237 9.31 -10.48 19.56
CA ALA A 237 7.98 -10.12 19.08
C ALA A 237 7.03 -11.32 19.05
N LEU A 238 7.48 -12.46 18.51
CA LEU A 238 6.68 -13.70 18.48
C LEU A 238 6.33 -14.19 19.89
N LYS A 239 7.28 -14.06 20.83
CA LYS A 239 7.08 -14.45 22.24
C LYS A 239 6.09 -13.55 22.99
N GLN A 240 6.00 -12.26 22.64
CA GLN A 240 5.00 -11.35 23.20
C GLN A 240 3.58 -11.69 22.74
N GLU A 241 3.44 -12.25 21.54
CA GLU A 241 2.16 -12.64 20.94
C GLU A 241 1.70 -14.06 21.30
N GLY A 242 2.37 -14.68 22.28
CA GLY A 242 2.08 -16.04 22.73
C GLY A 242 2.38 -17.13 21.69
N VAL A 243 3.14 -16.81 20.63
CA VAL A 243 3.50 -17.76 19.57
C VAL A 243 4.67 -18.61 20.05
N TYR A 244 4.56 -19.93 19.94
CA TYR A 244 5.66 -20.83 20.22
C TYR A 244 6.77 -20.66 19.17
N THR A 245 7.99 -20.35 19.61
CA THR A 245 9.13 -20.02 18.72
C THR A 245 10.21 -21.11 18.72
N ILE A 246 10.54 -21.59 17.53
CA ILE A 246 11.67 -22.52 17.31
C ILE A 246 12.74 -21.80 16.49
N LEU A 247 13.95 -21.62 17.02
CA LEU A 247 15.11 -21.05 16.32
C LEU A 247 16.02 -22.14 15.76
N ILE A 248 16.49 -21.98 14.53
CA ILE A 248 17.57 -22.78 13.94
C ILE A 248 18.73 -21.83 13.58
N ASN A 249 19.87 -21.93 14.27
CA ASN A 249 21.07 -21.14 13.95
C ASN A 249 22.34 -21.89 14.39
N PRO A 250 23.31 -22.16 13.49
CA PRO A 250 24.55 -22.84 13.86
C PRO A 250 25.55 -21.94 14.60
N ASN A 251 25.37 -20.62 14.57
CA ASN A 251 26.28 -19.69 15.22
C ASN A 251 26.07 -19.73 16.74
N ILE A 252 27.06 -20.25 17.46
CA ILE A 252 27.04 -20.31 18.94
C ILE A 252 27.42 -18.98 19.60
N ALA A 253 28.01 -18.05 18.84
CA ALA A 253 28.59 -16.81 19.36
C ALA A 253 27.65 -15.59 19.17
N THR A 254 26.34 -15.80 19.07
CA THR A 254 25.33 -14.74 18.88
C THR A 254 24.37 -14.64 20.05
N ILE A 255 23.90 -13.42 20.34
CA ILE A 255 22.83 -13.18 21.31
C ILE A 255 21.54 -13.93 20.93
N GLN A 256 21.35 -14.23 19.64
CA GLN A 256 20.17 -14.90 19.11
C GLN A 256 20.00 -16.33 19.67
N THR A 257 21.11 -17.01 19.95
CA THR A 257 21.11 -18.38 20.50
C THR A 257 21.23 -18.42 22.03
N SER A 258 21.14 -17.25 22.68
CA SER A 258 21.19 -17.15 24.14
C SER A 258 20.00 -17.82 24.81
N LYS A 259 20.26 -18.44 25.96
CA LYS A 259 19.26 -19.16 26.76
C LYS A 259 18.10 -18.22 27.12
N GLY A 260 16.88 -18.65 26.80
CA GLY A 260 15.65 -17.93 27.14
C GLY A 260 15.14 -16.96 26.08
N LEU A 261 15.84 -16.76 24.95
CA LEU A 261 15.35 -15.94 23.86
C LEU A 261 14.23 -16.64 23.08
N ALA A 262 14.51 -17.76 22.40
CA ALA A 262 13.50 -18.62 21.78
C ALA A 262 12.98 -19.72 22.73
N ASN A 263 11.80 -20.27 22.48
CA ASN A 263 11.27 -21.41 23.25
C ASN A 263 12.12 -22.68 23.03
N LYS A 264 12.61 -22.87 21.80
CA LYS A 264 13.51 -23.97 21.43
C LYS A 264 14.59 -23.49 20.48
N VAL A 265 15.84 -23.92 20.68
CA VAL A 265 16.97 -23.58 19.81
C VAL A 265 17.59 -24.87 19.27
N TYR A 266 17.81 -24.92 17.96
CA TYR A 266 18.56 -25.95 17.26
C TYR A 266 19.85 -25.34 16.71
N PHE A 267 20.98 -25.86 17.18
CA PHE A 267 22.30 -25.56 16.62
C PHE A 267 22.55 -26.42 15.39
N LEU A 268 21.72 -26.21 14.37
CA LEU A 268 21.80 -26.89 13.09
C LEU A 268 22.11 -25.88 11.99
N PRO A 269 22.87 -26.26 10.96
CA PRO A 269 23.17 -25.35 9.86
C PRO A 269 21.93 -24.96 9.05
N VAL A 270 21.86 -23.67 8.71
CA VAL A 270 20.72 -23.06 7.99
C VAL A 270 20.96 -23.25 6.52
N THR A 271 20.59 -24.42 6.03
CA THR A 271 20.86 -24.86 4.66
C THR A 271 19.86 -25.94 4.25
N PRO A 272 19.48 -26.07 2.96
CA PRO A 272 18.61 -27.15 2.51
C PRO A 272 19.23 -28.55 2.76
N GLU A 273 20.53 -28.71 2.48
CA GLU A 273 21.34 -29.92 2.79
C GLU A 273 22.81 -29.60 3.19
N PHE A 274 23.17 -28.32 3.36
CA PHE A 274 24.50 -27.68 3.57
C PHE A 274 25.08 -26.89 2.37
N VAL A 275 24.69 -25.61 2.21
CA VAL A 275 25.25 -24.63 1.24
C VAL A 275 25.52 -23.27 1.93
N ARG A 276 26.68 -22.66 1.65
CA ARG A 276 27.21 -21.41 2.26
C ARG A 276 26.49 -20.11 1.82
N LYS A 277 25.17 -19.95 2.01
CA LYS A 277 24.46 -18.68 1.70
C LYS A 277 23.30 -18.36 2.66
N THR A 278 22.82 -17.11 2.58
CA THR A 278 21.91 -16.39 3.50
C THR A 278 20.57 -17.10 3.79
N ALA A 279 19.88 -16.76 4.89
CA ALA A 279 18.55 -17.27 5.24
C ALA A 279 17.49 -17.05 4.13
N LEU A 280 17.59 -15.94 3.37
CA LEU A 280 16.72 -15.67 2.22
C LEU A 280 16.96 -16.67 1.09
N SER A 281 18.23 -17.01 0.83
CA SER A 281 18.62 -18.00 -0.18
C SER A 281 18.10 -19.40 0.17
N VAL A 282 18.11 -19.75 1.46
CA VAL A 282 17.50 -21.00 1.96
C VAL A 282 15.99 -20.95 1.84
N GLY A 283 15.35 -19.82 2.17
CA GLY A 283 13.93 -19.62 1.97
C GLY A 283 13.52 -19.89 0.52
N ILE A 284 14.18 -19.26 -0.45
CA ILE A 284 13.93 -19.45 -1.88
C ILE A 284 14.09 -20.93 -2.28
N ALA A 285 15.19 -21.57 -1.86
CA ALA A 285 15.45 -22.97 -2.18
C ALA A 285 14.45 -23.96 -1.53
N MET A 286 13.87 -23.61 -0.38
CA MET A 286 12.94 -24.44 0.37
C MET A 286 11.47 -24.09 0.18
N ALA A 287 11.14 -23.07 -0.62
CA ALA A 287 9.78 -22.54 -0.76
C ALA A 287 8.75 -23.63 -1.10
N LYS A 288 9.05 -24.49 -2.09
CA LYS A 288 8.20 -25.61 -2.49
C LYS A 288 8.05 -26.65 -1.37
N LYS A 289 9.14 -26.93 -0.66
CA LYS A 289 9.13 -27.84 0.48
C LYS A 289 8.29 -27.27 1.62
N PHE A 290 8.32 -25.97 1.85
CA PHE A 290 7.50 -25.33 2.88
C PHE A 290 6.01 -25.49 2.60
N GLU A 291 5.59 -25.37 1.34
CA GLU A 291 4.22 -25.60 0.93
C GLU A 291 3.77 -27.06 1.09
N GLU A 292 4.57 -28.02 0.61
CA GLU A 292 4.32 -29.47 0.80
C GLU A 292 4.16 -29.84 2.28
N LEU A 293 4.85 -29.09 3.11
CA LEU A 293 4.84 -29.28 4.53
C LEU A 293 3.79 -28.47 5.23
N GLY A 294 3.04 -27.55 4.62
CA GLY A 294 2.08 -26.66 5.31
C GLY A 294 2.69 -25.56 6.18
N VAL A 295 3.97 -25.22 5.96
CA VAL A 295 4.64 -24.10 6.62
C VAL A 295 4.19 -22.80 6.00
N GLN A 296 3.57 -21.94 6.80
CA GLN A 296 3.34 -20.57 6.37
C GLN A 296 4.62 -19.74 6.56
N VAL A 297 5.10 -19.12 5.49
CA VAL A 297 6.15 -18.10 5.57
C VAL A 297 5.53 -16.81 6.12
N LEU A 298 6.13 -16.26 7.18
CA LEU A 298 5.71 -14.99 7.79
C LEU A 298 6.51 -13.83 7.18
N GLY A 299 5.82 -12.72 6.85
CA GLY A 299 6.41 -11.55 6.18
C GLY A 299 6.12 -11.52 4.68
N THR A 300 6.94 -10.83 3.89
CA THR A 300 6.82 -10.80 2.43
C THR A 300 6.95 -12.23 1.89
N PRO A 301 5.96 -12.76 1.15
CA PRO A 301 6.02 -14.11 0.60
C PRO A 301 7.27 -14.30 -0.26
N ILE A 302 7.84 -15.50 -0.22
CA ILE A 302 9.05 -15.83 -1.01
C ILE A 302 8.75 -15.71 -2.51
N SER A 303 7.55 -16.12 -2.90
CA SER A 303 7.03 -15.93 -4.25
C SER A 303 7.07 -14.47 -4.68
N THR A 304 6.72 -13.52 -3.79
CA THR A 304 6.80 -12.08 -4.07
C THR A 304 8.21 -11.62 -4.36
N ILE A 305 9.19 -12.08 -3.58
CA ILE A 305 10.59 -11.70 -3.78
C ILE A 305 11.08 -12.20 -5.14
N VAL A 306 10.81 -13.47 -5.46
CA VAL A 306 11.16 -14.06 -6.76
C VAL A 306 10.42 -13.33 -7.91
N MET A 307 9.13 -13.08 -7.74
CA MET A 307 8.26 -12.43 -8.71
C MET A 307 8.60 -10.97 -8.98
N THR A 308 9.21 -10.27 -8.03
CA THR A 308 9.61 -8.85 -8.21
C THR A 308 10.99 -8.69 -8.84
N GLU A 309 11.86 -9.68 -8.68
CA GLU A 309 13.18 -9.71 -9.34
C GLU A 309 13.09 -10.25 -10.78
N ASP A 310 12.16 -11.17 -11.05
CA ASP A 310 11.89 -11.69 -12.38
C ASP A 310 10.84 -10.84 -13.12
N ARG A 311 11.24 -10.21 -14.23
CA ARG A 311 10.39 -9.28 -14.98
C ARG A 311 9.22 -9.96 -15.69
N GLU A 312 9.36 -11.22 -16.10
CA GLU A 312 8.28 -11.95 -16.76
C GLU A 312 7.22 -12.36 -15.73
N LEU A 313 7.66 -12.89 -14.58
CA LEU A 313 6.75 -13.18 -13.46
C LEU A 313 6.06 -11.92 -12.96
N PHE A 314 6.79 -10.80 -12.88
CA PHE A 314 6.22 -9.49 -12.53
C PHE A 314 5.13 -9.07 -13.52
N ALA A 315 5.42 -9.11 -14.82
CA ALA A 315 4.47 -8.72 -15.86
C ALA A 315 3.20 -9.58 -15.85
N ASN A 316 3.35 -10.89 -15.64
CA ASN A 316 2.24 -11.82 -15.52
C ASN A 316 1.37 -11.50 -14.28
N SER A 317 1.99 -11.24 -13.12
CA SER A 317 1.29 -10.81 -11.92
C SER A 317 0.57 -9.47 -12.09
N MET A 318 1.17 -8.52 -12.81
CA MET A 318 0.49 -7.26 -13.13
C MET A 318 -0.73 -7.49 -14.04
N ALA A 319 -0.66 -8.44 -14.97
CA ALA A 319 -1.79 -8.79 -15.82
C ALA A 319 -2.98 -9.38 -15.03
N GLU A 320 -2.73 -10.13 -13.96
CA GLU A 320 -3.79 -10.69 -13.09
C GLU A 320 -4.68 -9.60 -12.45
N ILE A 321 -4.10 -8.44 -12.17
CA ILE A 321 -4.82 -7.27 -11.62
C ILE A 321 -5.20 -6.24 -12.70
N GLY A 322 -5.17 -6.64 -13.97
CA GLY A 322 -5.54 -5.79 -15.11
C GLY A 322 -4.60 -4.60 -15.32
N LYS A 323 -3.36 -4.67 -14.84
CA LYS A 323 -2.34 -3.64 -15.03
C LYS A 323 -1.47 -3.97 -16.24
N LYS A 324 -1.08 -2.92 -16.97
CA LYS A 324 -0.29 -3.02 -18.19
C LYS A 324 1.17 -2.81 -17.86
N CYS A 325 2.03 -3.68 -18.37
CA CYS A 325 3.48 -3.48 -18.42
C CYS A 325 3.91 -3.25 -19.87
N ALA A 326 5.08 -2.64 -20.06
CA ALA A 326 5.71 -2.59 -21.37
C ALA A 326 5.99 -4.02 -21.87
N MET A 327 5.91 -4.23 -23.18
CA MET A 327 6.28 -5.52 -23.76
C MET A 327 7.78 -5.75 -23.56
N SER A 328 8.16 -6.90 -22.99
CA SER A 328 9.55 -7.24 -22.74
C SER A 328 9.81 -8.73 -22.92
N ALA A 329 11.05 -9.09 -23.25
CA ALA A 329 11.52 -10.47 -23.30
C ALA A 329 12.98 -10.58 -22.84
N SER A 330 13.27 -11.64 -22.11
CA SER A 330 14.64 -11.98 -21.69
C SER A 330 15.40 -12.69 -22.82
N ALA A 331 16.69 -12.40 -22.95
CA ALA A 331 17.57 -13.05 -23.91
C ALA A 331 18.94 -13.36 -23.29
N THR A 332 19.52 -14.49 -23.69
CA THR A 332 20.84 -14.97 -23.25
C THR A 332 21.87 -14.99 -24.38
N SER A 333 21.45 -14.65 -25.60
CA SER A 333 22.31 -14.51 -26.76
C SER A 333 21.92 -13.30 -27.60
N VAL A 334 22.82 -12.89 -28.51
CA VAL A 334 22.55 -11.83 -29.49
C VAL A 334 21.36 -12.19 -30.38
N ASN A 335 21.30 -13.44 -30.87
CA ASN A 335 20.21 -13.89 -31.75
C ASN A 335 18.86 -13.87 -31.03
N GLU A 336 18.80 -14.36 -29.79
CA GLU A 336 17.58 -14.27 -28.97
C GLU A 336 17.15 -12.81 -28.74
N SER A 337 18.12 -11.90 -28.60
CA SER A 337 17.84 -10.46 -28.44
C SER A 337 17.22 -9.87 -29.71
N ILE A 338 17.72 -10.26 -30.89
CA ILE A 338 17.18 -9.85 -32.19
C ILE A 338 15.76 -10.38 -32.39
N ASP A 339 15.53 -11.66 -32.10
CA ASP A 339 14.22 -12.29 -32.21
C ASP A 339 13.19 -11.61 -31.28
N ALA A 340 13.60 -11.32 -30.04
CA ALA A 340 12.80 -10.56 -29.09
C ALA A 340 12.46 -9.16 -29.62
N ALA A 341 13.45 -8.42 -30.14
CA ALA A 341 13.25 -7.08 -30.67
C ALA A 341 12.35 -7.06 -31.91
N ASN A 342 12.46 -8.05 -32.79
CA ASN A 342 11.59 -8.20 -33.97
C ASN A 342 10.13 -8.48 -33.58
N LYS A 343 9.92 -9.24 -32.50
CA LYS A 343 8.58 -9.50 -31.95
C LYS A 343 7.97 -8.29 -31.25
N ILE A 344 8.78 -7.50 -30.54
CA ILE A 344 8.34 -6.30 -29.81
C ILE A 344 8.14 -5.11 -30.77
N GLY A 345 9.02 -4.97 -31.75
CA GLY A 345 9.13 -3.83 -32.65
C GLY A 345 10.09 -2.75 -32.13
N TYR A 346 10.95 -2.25 -33.02
CA TYR A 346 11.85 -1.13 -32.72
C TYR A 346 11.08 0.22 -32.66
N PRO A 347 11.55 1.20 -31.86
CA PRO A 347 12.74 1.16 -31.02
C PRO A 347 12.55 0.36 -29.72
N VAL A 348 13.64 -0.27 -29.26
CA VAL A 348 13.69 -1.06 -28.01
C VAL A 348 14.74 -0.50 -27.05
N ILE A 349 14.63 -0.85 -25.77
CA ILE A 349 15.69 -0.67 -24.77
C ILE A 349 16.24 -2.03 -24.37
N LEU A 350 17.56 -2.15 -24.38
CA LEU A 350 18.30 -3.27 -23.80
C LEU A 350 18.71 -2.90 -22.37
N ARG A 351 18.51 -3.81 -21.42
CA ARG A 351 18.98 -3.67 -20.03
C ARG A 351 19.72 -4.93 -19.60
N ALA A 352 20.91 -4.80 -19.02
CA ALA A 352 21.61 -5.94 -18.44
C ALA A 352 20.91 -6.41 -17.14
N ALA A 353 20.70 -7.73 -16.99
CA ALA A 353 20.12 -8.29 -15.78
C ALA A 353 21.10 -8.16 -14.60
N TYR A 354 20.56 -8.03 -13.37
CA TYR A 354 21.32 -7.92 -12.11
C TYR A 354 22.31 -6.72 -12.03
N ALA A 355 22.13 -5.71 -12.88
CA ALA A 355 22.95 -4.50 -12.88
C ALA A 355 22.20 -3.30 -12.26
N LEU A 356 22.88 -2.56 -11.38
CA LEU A 356 22.36 -1.31 -10.79
C LEU A 356 22.79 -0.09 -11.60
N GLY A 357 21.99 0.98 -11.59
CA GLY A 357 22.33 2.25 -12.25
C GLY A 357 22.27 2.23 -13.78
N GLY A 358 21.63 1.22 -14.38
CA GLY A 358 21.51 1.08 -15.83
C GLY A 358 22.84 0.74 -16.53
N LEU A 359 23.80 0.13 -15.84
CA LEU A 359 25.06 -0.31 -16.44
C LEU A 359 24.79 -1.31 -17.58
N GLY A 360 25.35 -1.05 -18.76
CA GLY A 360 25.12 -1.85 -19.97
C GLY A 360 23.71 -1.74 -20.55
N SER A 361 22.92 -0.73 -20.14
CA SER A 361 21.65 -0.43 -20.78
C SER A 361 21.80 0.56 -21.93
N GLY A 362 20.91 0.50 -22.91
CA GLY A 362 20.88 1.43 -24.03
C GLY A 362 19.65 1.27 -24.93
N PHE A 363 19.38 2.29 -25.73
CA PHE A 363 18.30 2.27 -26.72
C PHE A 363 18.84 1.84 -28.08
N ALA A 364 18.09 0.98 -28.77
CA ALA A 364 18.34 0.59 -30.15
C ALA A 364 17.13 0.95 -31.02
N ASN A 365 17.36 1.67 -32.11
CA ASN A 365 16.35 2.02 -33.11
C ASN A 365 16.26 0.99 -34.24
N ASN A 366 17.25 0.09 -34.33
CA ASN A 366 17.36 -0.95 -35.35
C ASN A 366 18.24 -2.10 -34.82
N GLU A 367 18.33 -3.17 -35.63
CA GLU A 367 19.08 -4.38 -35.30
C GLU A 367 20.59 -4.14 -35.13
N GLU A 368 21.20 -3.29 -35.96
CA GLU A 368 22.63 -2.99 -35.89
C GLU A 368 23.00 -2.34 -34.55
N GLU A 369 22.22 -1.34 -34.11
CA GLU A 369 22.38 -0.72 -32.80
C GLU A 369 22.18 -1.70 -31.65
N LEU A 370 21.23 -2.65 -31.78
CA LEU A 370 20.98 -3.66 -30.77
C LEU A 370 22.17 -4.63 -30.63
N VAL A 371 22.75 -5.08 -31.74
CA VAL A 371 23.89 -5.99 -31.75
C VAL A 371 25.11 -5.36 -31.06
N ASP A 372 25.39 -4.07 -31.32
CA ASP A 372 26.47 -3.34 -30.63
C ASP A 372 26.22 -3.24 -29.11
N LEU A 373 24.97 -2.98 -28.70
CA LEU A 373 24.60 -2.95 -27.29
C LEU A 373 24.73 -4.31 -26.62
N CYS A 374 24.28 -5.40 -27.27
CA CYS A 374 24.40 -6.76 -26.77
C CYS A 374 25.87 -7.12 -26.49
N GLY A 375 26.80 -6.76 -27.39
CA GLY A 375 28.24 -7.02 -27.20
C GLY A 375 28.78 -6.41 -25.90
N LYS A 376 28.32 -5.21 -25.53
CA LYS A 376 28.71 -4.53 -24.29
C LYS A 376 28.01 -5.12 -23.06
N ALA A 377 26.72 -5.44 -23.19
CA ALA A 377 25.91 -5.94 -22.09
C ALA A 377 26.27 -7.38 -21.69
N PHE A 378 26.55 -8.27 -22.66
CA PHE A 378 26.94 -9.65 -22.36
C PHE A 378 28.34 -9.78 -21.74
N ALA A 379 29.17 -8.73 -21.84
CA ALA A 379 30.46 -8.68 -21.13
C ALA A 379 30.29 -8.52 -19.61
N ILE A 380 29.13 -8.04 -19.14
CA ILE A 380 28.86 -7.76 -17.72
C ILE A 380 27.74 -8.63 -17.13
N SER A 381 26.87 -9.21 -17.95
CA SER A 381 25.75 -10.05 -17.50
C SER A 381 25.49 -11.20 -18.47
N SER A 382 25.13 -12.37 -17.95
CA SER A 382 24.78 -13.54 -18.77
C SER A 382 23.37 -13.46 -19.38
N GLN A 383 22.59 -12.45 -19.00
CA GLN A 383 21.21 -12.26 -19.44
C GLN A 383 20.94 -10.76 -19.66
N VAL A 384 20.20 -10.46 -20.71
CA VAL A 384 19.70 -9.11 -21.01
C VAL A 384 18.18 -9.14 -21.14
N LEU A 385 17.57 -7.98 -20.94
CA LEU A 385 16.15 -7.74 -21.14
C LEU A 385 15.97 -6.79 -22.33
N ILE A 386 15.18 -7.20 -23.31
CA ILE A 386 14.75 -6.36 -24.43
C ILE A 386 13.33 -5.90 -24.14
N GLU A 387 13.09 -4.60 -24.13
CA GLU A 387 11.81 -3.99 -23.74
C GLU A 387 11.40 -2.92 -24.74
N GLN A 388 10.09 -2.74 -24.91
CA GLN A 388 9.50 -1.69 -25.74
C GLN A 388 9.96 -0.31 -25.25
N SER A 389 10.45 0.52 -26.17
CA SER A 389 10.86 1.88 -25.82
C SER A 389 9.63 2.75 -25.51
N MET A 390 9.61 3.31 -24.30
CA MET A 390 8.64 4.32 -23.85
C MET A 390 9.27 5.72 -23.82
N LYS A 391 10.33 5.92 -24.62
CA LYS A 391 11.11 7.15 -24.62
C LYS A 391 10.23 8.37 -24.89
N GLY A 392 10.35 9.40 -24.07
CA GLY A 392 9.53 10.62 -24.19
C GLY A 392 8.29 10.64 -23.30
N TRP A 393 7.92 9.53 -22.65
CA TRP A 393 6.82 9.51 -21.68
C TRP A 393 7.21 10.23 -20.39
N LYS A 394 6.21 10.72 -19.64
CA LYS A 394 6.44 11.20 -18.27
C LYS A 394 6.86 10.02 -17.38
N GLU A 395 7.83 10.25 -16.52
CA GLU A 395 8.30 9.27 -15.55
C GLU A 395 7.94 9.77 -14.14
N VAL A 396 7.18 8.96 -13.41
CA VAL A 396 6.60 9.32 -12.10
C VAL A 396 6.91 8.20 -11.12
N GLU A 397 7.40 8.57 -9.93
CA GLU A 397 7.77 7.63 -8.88
C GLU A 397 6.88 7.83 -7.65
N TYR A 398 6.51 6.72 -7.02
CA TYR A 398 5.71 6.71 -5.79
C TYR A 398 6.45 5.94 -4.70
N GLU A 399 6.68 6.59 -3.58
CA GLU A 399 7.17 5.95 -2.35
C GLU A 399 5.97 5.42 -1.59
N VAL A 400 5.85 4.10 -1.54
CA VAL A 400 4.72 3.39 -0.95
C VAL A 400 5.17 2.74 0.35
N VAL A 401 4.39 2.91 1.41
CA VAL A 401 4.66 2.28 2.70
C VAL A 401 3.48 1.40 3.09
N CYS A 402 3.75 0.11 3.29
CA CYS A 402 2.75 -0.88 3.68
C CYS A 402 3.15 -1.57 4.99
N ASP A 403 2.23 -1.71 5.95
CA ASP A 403 2.47 -2.42 7.21
C ASP A 403 1.85 -3.83 7.26
N CYS A 404 2.11 -4.54 8.35
CA CYS A 404 1.62 -5.92 8.59
C CYS A 404 0.10 -6.03 8.71
N CYS A 405 -0.60 -4.91 8.88
CA CYS A 405 -2.05 -4.84 8.91
C CYS A 405 -2.62 -4.36 7.57
N ASN A 406 -1.81 -4.29 6.50
CA ASN A 406 -2.22 -3.83 5.18
C ASN A 406 -2.64 -2.34 5.18
N ASN A 407 -2.17 -1.54 6.14
CA ASN A 407 -2.19 -0.08 5.99
C ASN A 407 -1.16 0.28 4.93
N CYS A 408 -1.61 0.82 3.80
CA CYS A 408 -0.77 1.09 2.64
C CYS A 408 -1.01 2.52 2.19
N ILE A 409 0.02 3.35 2.26
CA ILE A 409 -0.04 4.80 2.01
C ILE A 409 1.03 5.23 1.03
N ILE A 410 0.78 6.31 0.30
CA ILE A 410 1.78 7.01 -0.50
C ILE A 410 2.38 8.13 0.35
N VAL A 411 3.68 8.05 0.61
CA VAL A 411 4.38 9.06 1.42
C VAL A 411 5.01 10.17 0.57
N CYS A 412 5.38 9.86 -0.67
CA CYS A 412 5.95 10.82 -1.61
C CYS A 412 5.57 10.42 -3.03
N ASN A 413 5.24 11.40 -3.86
CA ASN A 413 5.28 11.27 -5.31
C ASN A 413 6.33 12.21 -5.89
N MET A 414 6.99 11.76 -6.94
CA MET A 414 8.05 12.49 -7.62
C MET A 414 7.80 12.45 -9.12
N GLU A 415 8.06 13.54 -9.80
CA GLU A 415 7.97 13.66 -11.26
C GLU A 415 9.35 14.00 -11.82
N ASN A 416 9.83 13.19 -12.77
CA ASN A 416 11.03 13.53 -13.50
C ASN A 416 10.70 14.68 -14.46
N PHE A 417 11.51 15.74 -14.40
CA PHE A 417 11.45 16.83 -15.37
C PHE A 417 11.95 16.35 -16.74
N ASP A 418 12.98 15.51 -16.72
CA ASP A 418 13.46 14.80 -17.91
C ASP A 418 12.51 13.64 -18.25
N PRO A 419 12.16 13.43 -19.53
CA PRO A 419 11.29 12.33 -19.90
C PRO A 419 12.00 10.98 -19.79
N LEU A 420 11.20 9.91 -19.79
CA LEU A 420 11.70 8.54 -19.79
C LEU A 420 12.73 8.35 -20.91
N GLY A 421 13.86 7.78 -20.52
CA GLY A 421 15.03 7.56 -21.38
C GLY A 421 16.30 8.23 -20.87
N ILE A 422 16.16 9.12 -19.89
CA ILE A 422 17.24 9.54 -19.00
C ILE A 422 17.03 8.80 -17.67
N HIS A 423 18.07 8.15 -17.15
CA HIS A 423 17.99 7.42 -15.89
C HIS A 423 17.62 8.37 -14.74
N THR A 424 16.70 8.01 -13.83
CA THR A 424 16.27 8.88 -12.68
C THR A 424 17.45 9.48 -11.90
N GLY A 425 18.52 8.71 -11.71
CA GLY A 425 19.76 9.18 -11.07
C GLY A 425 20.38 10.41 -11.75
N ASP A 426 20.24 10.52 -13.08
CA ASP A 426 20.68 11.63 -13.93
C ASP A 426 19.53 12.58 -14.34
N SER A 427 18.30 12.32 -13.92
CA SER A 427 17.16 13.21 -14.15
C SER A 427 17.10 14.31 -13.09
N ILE A 428 16.62 15.48 -13.51
CA ILE A 428 16.05 16.47 -12.59
C ILE A 428 14.71 15.94 -12.10
N VAL A 429 14.47 15.97 -10.79
CA VAL A 429 13.26 15.39 -10.18
C VAL A 429 12.58 16.44 -9.32
N VAL A 430 11.25 16.51 -9.41
CA VAL A 430 10.40 17.46 -8.68
C VAL A 430 9.48 16.72 -7.72
N ALA A 431 9.33 17.22 -6.50
CA ALA A 431 8.36 16.72 -5.52
C ALA A 431 7.56 17.87 -4.89
N PRO A 432 6.21 17.79 -4.81
CA PRO A 432 5.36 16.76 -5.43
C PRO A 432 5.31 16.90 -6.97
N SER A 433 4.69 15.96 -7.69
CA SER A 433 4.40 16.10 -9.13
C SER A 433 3.63 17.39 -9.42
N GLN A 434 3.95 18.06 -10.52
CA GLN A 434 3.44 19.39 -10.89
C GLN A 434 2.49 19.35 -12.08
N THR A 435 2.60 18.35 -12.96
CA THR A 435 1.89 18.37 -14.26
C THR A 435 0.87 17.25 -14.45
N LEU A 436 0.56 16.52 -13.38
CA LEU A 436 -0.50 15.50 -13.37
C LEU A 436 -1.85 16.14 -13.08
N SER A 437 -2.89 15.70 -13.78
CA SER A 437 -4.26 15.98 -13.38
C SER A 437 -4.62 15.21 -12.10
N ASP A 438 -5.69 15.61 -11.42
CA ASP A 438 -6.24 14.88 -10.27
C ASP A 438 -6.55 13.40 -10.64
N GLU A 439 -7.15 13.20 -11.81
CA GLU A 439 -7.48 11.89 -12.36
C GLU A 439 -6.22 11.04 -12.57
N ASP A 440 -5.19 11.59 -13.23
CA ASP A 440 -3.93 10.87 -13.48
C ASP A 440 -3.20 10.54 -12.17
N TYR A 441 -3.13 11.51 -11.25
CA TYR A 441 -2.49 11.34 -9.96
C TYR A 441 -3.16 10.22 -9.17
N HIS A 442 -4.49 10.23 -9.06
CA HIS A 442 -5.23 9.23 -8.31
C HIS A 442 -5.27 7.87 -9.02
N MET A 443 -5.26 7.83 -10.36
CA MET A 443 -5.10 6.59 -11.13
C MET A 443 -3.75 5.93 -10.81
N LEU A 444 -2.65 6.68 -10.84
CA LEU A 444 -1.30 6.18 -10.55
C LEU A 444 -1.14 5.81 -9.06
N ARG A 445 -1.60 6.68 -8.14
CA ARG A 445 -1.63 6.41 -6.69
C ARG A 445 -2.34 5.09 -6.37
N THR A 446 -3.54 4.92 -6.90
CA THR A 446 -4.36 3.71 -6.69
C THR A 446 -3.69 2.49 -7.30
N THR A 447 -3.06 2.64 -8.46
CA THR A 447 -2.29 1.57 -9.09
C THR A 447 -1.11 1.15 -8.23
N ALA A 448 -0.32 2.09 -7.69
CA ALA A 448 0.81 1.80 -6.81
C ALA A 448 0.36 1.03 -5.55
N ILE A 449 -0.71 1.47 -4.89
CA ILE A 449 -1.26 0.77 -3.72
C ILE A 449 -1.72 -0.64 -4.09
N ASN A 450 -2.46 -0.80 -5.20
CA ASN A 450 -2.98 -2.11 -5.63
C ASN A 450 -1.85 -3.07 -6.00
N VAL A 451 -0.81 -2.58 -6.68
CA VAL A 451 0.39 -3.36 -7.00
C VAL A 451 1.09 -3.82 -5.72
N ILE A 452 1.39 -2.91 -4.80
CA ILE A 452 2.08 -3.25 -3.54
C ILE A 452 1.27 -4.24 -2.69
N ARG A 453 -0.05 -4.08 -2.65
CA ARG A 453 -0.95 -5.02 -1.96
C ARG A 453 -1.02 -6.38 -2.64
N HIS A 454 -1.15 -6.41 -3.97
CA HIS A 454 -1.23 -7.66 -4.73
C HIS A 454 0.06 -8.46 -4.63
N LEU A 455 1.20 -7.77 -4.70
CA LEU A 455 2.50 -8.37 -4.46
C LEU A 455 2.64 -8.86 -3.01
N GLY A 456 1.84 -8.39 -2.04
CA GLY A 456 1.93 -8.83 -0.65
C GLY A 456 3.17 -8.28 0.08
N VAL A 457 3.63 -7.10 -0.33
CA VAL A 457 4.77 -6.41 0.28
C VAL A 457 4.38 -5.93 1.69
N VAL A 458 5.14 -6.39 2.69
CA VAL A 458 5.02 -5.94 4.08
C VAL A 458 6.35 -5.27 4.46
N SER A 459 6.30 -4.00 4.88
CA SER A 459 7.43 -3.05 4.95
C SER A 459 7.97 -2.61 3.59
N LEU A 460 8.70 -1.48 3.55
CA LEU A 460 9.39 -1.01 2.33
C LEU A 460 10.22 -2.15 1.73
N SER A 461 10.35 -2.17 0.40
CA SER A 461 11.21 -3.16 -0.27
C SER A 461 12.59 -3.22 0.40
N PRO A 462 13.22 -4.40 0.50
CA PRO A 462 14.50 -4.59 1.19
C PRO A 462 15.69 -3.78 0.61
N SER A 463 15.45 -3.01 -0.45
CA SER A 463 16.42 -2.18 -1.16
C SER A 463 16.12 -0.70 -0.91
N TYR A 464 16.66 -0.13 0.17
CA TYR A 464 16.62 1.33 0.37
C TYR A 464 17.35 2.01 -0.81
N THR A 465 16.65 2.84 -1.58
CA THR A 465 17.16 3.44 -2.82
C THR A 465 17.62 4.90 -2.63
N LYS A 466 18.26 5.48 -3.65
CA LYS A 466 18.54 6.93 -3.66
C LYS A 466 17.23 7.75 -3.64
N SER A 467 16.18 7.28 -4.31
CA SER A 467 14.85 7.91 -4.32
C SER A 467 14.23 7.95 -2.91
N SER A 468 14.32 6.88 -2.12
CA SER A 468 13.75 6.88 -0.75
C SER A 468 14.50 7.81 0.21
N ALA A 469 15.81 8.00 0.01
CA ALA A 469 16.60 8.99 0.74
C ALA A 469 16.21 10.43 0.37
N LEU A 470 15.99 10.71 -0.92
CA LEU A 470 15.49 12.00 -1.40
C LEU A 470 14.09 12.28 -0.83
N ALA A 471 13.16 11.34 -0.97
CA ALA A 471 11.80 11.44 -0.46
C ALA A 471 11.79 11.75 1.04
N SER A 472 12.59 11.03 1.84
CA SER A 472 12.66 11.25 3.29
C SER A 472 13.05 12.70 3.65
N LYS A 473 13.98 13.29 2.89
CA LYS A 473 14.41 14.68 3.09
C LYS A 473 13.38 15.68 2.57
N ALA A 474 12.74 15.39 1.44
CA ALA A 474 11.75 16.26 0.82
C ALA A 474 10.51 16.43 1.71
N ILE A 475 10.01 15.33 2.30
CA ILE A 475 8.73 15.31 3.02
C ILE A 475 8.88 15.29 4.55
N HIS A 476 10.13 15.26 5.06
CA HIS A 476 10.45 15.12 6.48
C HIS A 476 9.86 13.85 7.14
N TYR A 477 9.72 12.77 6.37
CA TYR A 477 9.21 11.49 6.83
C TYR A 477 10.34 10.45 6.80
N PRO A 478 10.79 9.94 7.95
CA PRO A 478 11.99 9.12 8.01
C PRO A 478 11.71 7.67 7.53
N LEU A 479 11.73 7.44 6.22
CA LEU A 479 11.31 6.17 5.61
C LEU A 479 12.08 4.97 6.15
N ALA A 480 13.41 5.06 6.31
CA ALA A 480 14.22 3.97 6.87
C ALA A 480 13.79 3.59 8.29
N PHE A 481 13.56 4.61 9.12
CA PHE A 481 13.14 4.40 10.50
C PHE A 481 11.76 3.73 10.56
N ILE A 482 10.83 4.22 9.75
CA ILE A 482 9.46 3.72 9.70
C ILE A 482 9.45 2.30 9.12
N ALA A 483 10.13 2.05 8.01
CA ALA A 483 10.29 0.72 7.42
C ALA A 483 10.80 -0.30 8.44
N THR A 484 11.78 0.09 9.27
CA THR A 484 12.31 -0.75 10.33
C THR A 484 11.24 -1.08 11.38
N LYS A 485 10.46 -0.09 11.82
CA LYS A 485 9.34 -0.31 12.75
C LYS A 485 8.28 -1.23 12.14
N LEU A 486 7.96 -1.07 10.86
CA LEU A 486 7.00 -1.93 10.15
C LEU A 486 7.52 -3.37 10.00
N GLY A 487 8.81 -3.55 9.73
CA GLY A 487 9.46 -4.86 9.70
C GLY A 487 9.43 -5.56 11.07
N LEU A 488 9.32 -4.80 12.16
CA LEU A 488 9.09 -5.31 13.52
C LEU A 488 7.60 -5.60 13.83
N GLY A 489 6.71 -5.48 12.84
CA GLY A 489 5.27 -5.66 13.01
C GLY A 489 4.57 -4.51 13.73
N ILE A 490 5.26 -3.38 13.97
CA ILE A 490 4.64 -2.18 14.56
C ILE A 490 3.83 -1.51 13.47
N ARG A 491 2.54 -1.28 13.74
CA ARG A 491 1.61 -0.66 12.78
C ARG A 491 1.94 0.81 12.56
N LEU A 492 1.69 1.33 11.36
CA LEU A 492 1.91 2.73 11.00
C LEU A 492 1.26 3.70 12.01
N ASN A 493 0.03 3.40 12.44
CA ASN A 493 -0.72 4.23 13.38
C ASN A 493 -0.22 4.19 14.83
N LYS A 494 0.72 3.28 15.15
CA LYS A 494 1.39 3.21 16.46
C LYS A 494 2.76 3.87 16.45
N ILE A 495 3.24 4.30 15.29
CA ILE A 495 4.49 5.05 15.16
C ILE A 495 4.15 6.53 15.28
N SER A 496 4.79 7.23 16.22
CA SER A 496 4.62 8.68 16.34
C SER A 496 5.28 9.42 15.17
N ASN A 497 4.63 10.47 14.68
CA ASN A 497 5.23 11.41 13.76
C ASN A 497 6.21 12.32 14.52
N PHE A 498 7.51 12.22 14.20
CA PHE A 498 8.56 13.00 14.86
C PHE A 498 8.50 14.50 14.61
N VAL A 499 7.85 14.93 13.52
CA VAL A 499 7.72 16.33 13.14
C VAL A 499 6.62 17.00 13.95
N THR A 500 5.41 16.44 13.93
CA THR A 500 4.25 17.02 14.62
C THR A 500 4.21 16.66 16.10
N LYS A 501 4.79 15.51 16.49
CA LYS A 501 4.81 14.91 17.84
C LYS A 501 3.46 14.57 18.45
N VAL A 502 2.37 14.98 17.82
CA VAL A 502 0.98 14.76 18.28
C VAL A 502 0.16 13.91 17.32
N THR A 503 0.70 13.57 16.14
CA THR A 503 0.05 12.67 15.17
C THR A 503 0.86 11.39 14.97
N SER A 504 0.31 10.42 14.22
CA SER A 504 1.00 9.17 13.87
C SER A 504 1.71 9.26 12.52
N ALA A 505 2.54 8.27 12.20
CA ALA A 505 3.16 8.10 10.88
C ALA A 505 2.17 7.61 9.82
N CYS A 506 0.95 7.22 10.16
CA CYS A 506 -0.05 6.80 9.18
C CYS A 506 -0.74 8.01 8.54
N PHE A 507 -0.05 8.73 7.66
CA PHE A 507 -0.60 9.86 6.90
C PHE A 507 0.18 10.06 5.61
N GLU A 508 -0.47 10.63 4.59
CA GLU A 508 0.21 11.11 3.39
C GLU A 508 0.62 12.58 3.62
N PRO A 509 1.93 12.92 3.60
CA PRO A 509 2.38 14.29 3.78
C PRO A 509 1.80 15.24 2.73
N SER A 510 1.45 16.44 3.16
CA SER A 510 1.10 17.55 2.28
C SER A 510 2.23 18.57 2.28
N LEU A 511 2.71 18.94 1.10
CA LEU A 511 3.81 19.88 0.93
C LEU A 511 3.24 21.24 0.49
N ASP A 512 3.53 22.27 1.26
CA ASP A 512 3.24 23.68 0.94
C ASP A 512 4.45 24.38 0.28
N TYR A 513 5.38 23.57 -0.23
CA TYR A 513 6.59 23.93 -0.94
C TYR A 513 6.89 22.92 -2.07
N CYS A 514 7.77 23.31 -2.98
CA CYS A 514 8.30 22.51 -4.08
C CYS A 514 9.76 22.13 -3.78
N VAL A 515 10.10 20.86 -4.02
CA VAL A 515 11.47 20.34 -3.92
C VAL A 515 11.97 20.01 -5.32
N VAL A 516 13.20 20.42 -5.63
CA VAL A 516 13.89 20.05 -6.88
C VAL A 516 15.21 19.35 -6.53
N LYS A 517 15.37 18.12 -7.03
CA LYS A 517 16.65 17.42 -7.06
C LYS A 517 17.32 17.66 -8.41
N MET A 518 18.60 18.02 -8.37
CA MET A 518 19.44 18.21 -9.56
C MET A 518 20.67 17.30 -9.45
N PRO A 519 20.95 16.45 -10.44
CA PRO A 519 22.18 15.64 -10.48
C PRO A 519 23.43 16.49 -10.71
N ARG A 520 24.56 15.99 -10.22
CA ARG A 520 25.89 16.59 -10.40
C ARG A 520 26.75 15.67 -11.24
N TRP A 521 27.25 16.19 -12.36
CA TRP A 521 28.19 15.48 -13.24
C TRP A 521 29.61 16.03 -13.16
N ASP A 522 30.59 15.18 -13.46
CA ASP A 522 32.00 15.54 -13.56
C ASP A 522 32.65 15.01 -14.85
N LEU A 523 31.90 15.10 -15.95
CA LEU A 523 32.27 14.52 -17.24
C LEU A 523 33.49 15.18 -17.89
N LYS A 524 33.83 16.42 -17.48
CA LYS A 524 35.02 17.13 -17.97
C LYS A 524 36.33 16.42 -17.65
N LYS A 525 36.35 15.57 -16.60
CA LYS A 525 37.54 14.78 -16.23
C LYS A 525 37.82 13.62 -17.20
N PHE A 526 36.86 13.24 -18.03
CA PHE A 526 36.93 12.05 -18.88
C PHE A 526 36.73 12.41 -20.35
N GLN A 527 37.83 12.69 -21.07
CA GLN A 527 37.79 13.13 -22.47
C GLN A 527 37.16 12.12 -23.44
N GLN A 528 37.20 10.82 -23.10
CA GLN A 528 36.64 9.74 -23.93
C GLN A 528 35.20 9.36 -23.54
N VAL A 529 34.60 10.05 -22.57
CA VAL A 529 33.21 9.77 -22.14
C VAL A 529 32.27 10.80 -22.75
N SER A 530 31.25 10.30 -23.44
CA SER A 530 30.21 11.16 -24.03
C SER A 530 29.45 11.96 -22.97
N SER A 531 29.21 13.25 -23.25
CA SER A 531 28.39 14.13 -22.42
C SER A 531 26.88 13.93 -22.59
N LYS A 532 26.44 13.09 -23.54
CA LYS A 532 25.02 12.80 -23.76
C LYS A 532 24.48 11.93 -22.62
N LEU A 533 23.33 12.30 -22.08
CA LEU A 533 22.59 11.53 -21.06
C LEU A 533 21.76 10.42 -21.73
N GLY A 534 21.42 9.38 -20.96
CA GLY A 534 20.65 8.23 -21.41
C GLY A 534 20.22 7.34 -20.26
N SER A 535 19.91 6.06 -20.54
CA SER A 535 19.41 5.10 -19.55
C SER A 535 20.47 4.61 -18.55
N SER A 536 21.74 4.92 -18.77
CA SER A 536 22.84 4.59 -17.87
C SER A 536 23.30 5.83 -17.11
N MET A 537 23.32 5.74 -15.78
CA MET A 537 23.64 6.85 -14.88
C MET A 537 25.12 7.28 -15.02
N LYS A 538 25.37 8.59 -15.11
CA LYS A 538 26.73 9.17 -15.18
C LYS A 538 27.02 10.20 -14.09
N SER A 539 26.01 10.64 -13.35
CA SER A 539 26.20 11.62 -12.27
C SER A 539 27.02 11.02 -11.12
N VAL A 540 27.79 11.89 -10.47
CA VAL A 540 28.67 11.56 -9.35
C VAL A 540 28.08 12.02 -8.01
N GLY A 541 26.97 12.75 -8.05
CA GLY A 541 26.27 13.25 -6.87
C GLY A 541 24.95 13.93 -7.26
N GLU A 542 24.31 14.55 -6.28
CA GLU A 542 23.04 15.26 -6.45
C GLU A 542 22.90 16.35 -5.38
N VAL A 543 22.10 17.37 -5.68
CA VAL A 543 21.68 18.41 -4.75
C VAL A 543 20.16 18.44 -4.65
N MET A 544 19.65 18.94 -3.54
CA MET A 544 18.21 19.11 -3.30
C MET A 544 17.96 20.54 -2.84
N ALA A 545 17.03 21.24 -3.49
CA ALA A 545 16.62 22.59 -3.12
C ALA A 545 15.13 22.67 -2.83
N ILE A 546 14.76 23.58 -1.93
CA ILE A 546 13.37 23.83 -1.54
C ILE A 546 13.00 25.28 -1.86
N GLY A 547 11.85 25.49 -2.45
CA GLY A 547 11.26 26.79 -2.75
C GLY A 547 9.73 26.74 -2.67
N ARG A 548 9.05 27.88 -2.60
CA ARG A 548 7.57 27.94 -2.59
C ARG A 548 6.97 27.97 -3.99
N ASN A 549 7.81 28.10 -5.02
CA ASN A 549 7.47 27.92 -6.41
C ASN A 549 8.61 27.17 -7.12
N PHE A 550 8.32 26.67 -8.32
CA PHE A 550 9.25 25.88 -9.09
C PHE A 550 10.50 26.69 -9.47
N GLU A 551 10.33 27.94 -9.87
CA GLU A 551 11.40 28.84 -10.33
C GLU A 551 12.43 29.12 -9.23
N GLU A 552 11.98 29.30 -8.00
CA GLU A 552 12.85 29.45 -6.83
C GLU A 552 13.63 28.16 -6.58
N ALA A 553 12.94 27.02 -6.54
CA ALA A 553 13.54 25.73 -6.23
C ALA A 553 14.57 25.32 -7.29
N ILE A 554 14.24 25.44 -8.58
CA ILE A 554 15.15 25.04 -9.67
C ILE A 554 16.37 25.94 -9.76
N GLN A 555 16.21 27.26 -9.60
CA GLN A 555 17.37 28.16 -9.62
C GLN A 555 18.28 27.95 -8.40
N LYS A 556 17.71 27.58 -7.24
CA LYS A 556 18.51 27.18 -6.07
C LYS A 556 19.25 25.86 -6.30
N ALA A 557 18.66 24.90 -7.00
CA ALA A 557 19.31 23.62 -7.31
C ALA A 557 20.41 23.75 -8.38
N ILE A 558 20.30 24.72 -9.28
CA ILE A 558 21.31 25.01 -10.31
C ILE A 558 22.58 25.65 -9.69
N ARG A 559 22.40 26.54 -8.70
CA ARG A 559 23.50 27.22 -7.99
C ARG A 559 24.18 26.28 -7.01
#